data_AF-A3WUX9-F1
#
_entry.id   AF-A3WUX9-F1
#
_cell.length_a   1.000
_cell.length_b   1.000
_cell.length_c   1.000
_cell.angle_alpha   90.00
_cell.angle_beta   90.00
_cell.angle_gamma   90.00
#
_symmetry.space_group_name_H-M   'P 1'
#
loop_
_entity.id
_entity.type
_entity.pdbx_description
1 polymer ?
#
loop_
_entity_poly.entity_id
_entity_poly.type
_entity_poly.pdbx_seq_one_letter_code
_entity_poly.pdbx_strand_id
1 'polypeptide(L)'
;MHPKQDGEMRKIERKEGQRRGTVTYQLDDGRYVTLDENAVAQFGAGNLIQWLGIERVPVMHRGRRVGTLPADFEPLNARRVCPGDLKREGDVWVAEEKLAPENLDAVMEFERDI
;
A
#
# COMPACT_ATOMS: atom_id res chain seq x y z
N MET A 1 -5.14 -13.19 -23.51
CA MET A 1 -4.54 -12.16 -22.66
C MET A 1 -4.78 -12.60 -21.23
N HIS A 2 -3.78 -13.21 -20.59
CA HIS A 2 -3.92 -13.75 -19.24
C HIS A 2 -3.79 -12.60 -18.23
N PRO A 3 -4.71 -12.45 -17.26
CA PRO A 3 -4.47 -11.54 -16.15
C PRO A 3 -3.28 -12.11 -15.36
N LYS A 4 -2.23 -11.29 -15.24
CA LYS A 4 -1.10 -11.58 -14.37
C LYS A 4 -1.62 -11.57 -12.93
N GLN A 5 -1.27 -12.63 -12.19
CA GLN A 5 -1.51 -12.69 -10.76
C GLN A 5 -0.46 -11.81 -10.10
N ASP A 6 -0.81 -10.54 -9.86
CA ASP A 6 0.00 -9.57 -9.13
C ASP A 6 -0.56 -9.47 -7.69
N GLY A 7 0.16 -10.00 -6.70
CA GLY A 7 -0.13 -9.90 -5.25
C GLY A 7 -1.35 -10.70 -4.74
N GLU A 8 -1.14 -11.67 -3.85
CA GLU A 8 -2.16 -12.62 -3.36
C GLU A 8 -3.16 -12.01 -2.37
N MET A 9 -3.97 -11.05 -2.83
CA MET A 9 -5.12 -10.58 -2.05
C MET A 9 -6.15 -11.70 -1.87
N ARG A 10 -6.48 -11.99 -0.61
CA ARG A 10 -7.44 -13.06 -0.28
C ARG A 10 -8.84 -12.50 -0.08
N LYS A 11 -9.80 -12.93 -0.90
CA LYS A 11 -11.22 -12.68 -0.66
C LYS A 11 -11.66 -13.36 0.64
N ILE A 12 -12.28 -12.59 1.54
CA ILE A 12 -12.84 -13.08 2.80
C ILE A 12 -14.36 -13.08 2.68
N GLU A 13 -14.96 -14.28 2.64
CA GLU A 13 -16.41 -14.41 2.65
C GLU A 13 -16.96 -14.15 4.05
N ARG A 14 -17.60 -12.98 4.25
CA ARG A 14 -18.40 -12.70 5.44
C ARG A 14 -19.88 -12.75 5.10
N LYS A 15 -20.64 -13.57 5.84
CA LYS A 15 -22.09 -13.76 5.65
C LYS A 15 -22.91 -12.46 5.72
N GLU A 16 -22.41 -11.41 6.41
CA GLU A 16 -23.07 -10.10 6.48
C GLU A 16 -22.85 -9.21 5.25
N GLY A 17 -21.71 -9.33 4.55
CA GLY A 17 -21.37 -8.50 3.39
C GLY A 17 -22.28 -8.78 2.19
N GLN A 18 -22.70 -10.04 2.03
CA GLN A 18 -23.56 -10.49 0.94
C GLN A 18 -24.97 -9.86 0.98
N ARG A 19 -25.45 -9.41 2.14
CA ARG A 19 -26.70 -8.64 2.26
C ARG A 19 -26.52 -7.15 1.94
N ARG A 20 -25.29 -6.63 1.99
CA ARG A 20 -24.97 -5.21 1.80
C ARG A 20 -24.37 -4.91 0.43
N GLY A 21 -24.24 -5.92 -0.45
CA GLY A 21 -23.62 -5.75 -1.76
C GLY A 21 -22.13 -5.40 -1.67
N THR A 22 -21.44 -5.87 -0.63
CA THR A 22 -20.00 -5.60 -0.44
C THR A 22 -19.19 -6.87 -0.20
N VAL A 23 -17.92 -6.80 -0.59
CA VAL A 23 -16.94 -7.88 -0.46
C VAL A 23 -15.71 -7.37 0.29
N THR A 24 -15.25 -8.13 1.28
CA THR A 24 -14.04 -7.81 2.04
C THR A 24 -12.85 -8.62 1.53
N TYR A 25 -11.71 -7.97 1.35
CA TYR A 25 -10.43 -8.58 1.02
C TYR A 25 -9.43 -8.35 2.15
N GLN A 26 -8.55 -9.32 2.38
CA GLN A 26 -7.35 -9.13 3.17
C GLN A 26 -6.18 -8.84 2.21
N LEU A 27 -5.47 -7.75 2.47
CA LEU A 27 -4.27 -7.35 1.74
C LEU A 27 -3.03 -8.09 2.28
N ASP A 28 -1.94 -8.08 1.51
CA ASP A 28 -0.69 -8.77 1.86
C ASP A 28 -0.02 -8.23 3.13
N ASP A 29 -0.32 -6.99 3.51
CA ASP A 29 0.12 -6.35 4.75
C ASP A 29 -0.79 -6.67 5.96
N GLY A 30 -1.81 -7.52 5.77
CA GLY A 30 -2.74 -7.95 6.80
C GLY A 30 -3.92 -7.00 7.03
N ARG A 31 -3.97 -5.82 6.38
CA ARG A 31 -5.13 -4.92 6.44
C ARG A 31 -6.33 -5.52 5.72
N TYR A 32 -7.52 -5.04 6.07
CA TYR A 32 -8.77 -5.45 5.43
C TYR A 32 -9.40 -4.28 4.69
N VAL A 33 -9.81 -4.50 3.44
CA VAL A 33 -10.55 -3.53 2.63
C VAL A 33 -11.93 -4.09 2.29
N THR A 34 -12.97 -3.27 2.43
CA THR A 34 -14.34 -3.63 2.00
C THR A 34 -14.71 -2.79 0.80
N LEU A 35 -15.07 -3.45 -0.29
CA LEU A 35 -15.39 -2.85 -1.58
C LEU A 35 -16.82 -3.20 -1.99
N ASP A 36 -17.43 -2.36 -2.82
CA ASP A 36 -18.73 -2.65 -3.45
C ASP A 36 -18.61 -3.81 -4.45
N GLU A 37 -19.54 -4.76 -4.39
CA GLU A 37 -19.53 -5.98 -5.19
C GLU A 37 -19.71 -5.69 -6.69
N ASN A 38 -20.55 -4.72 -7.05
CA ASN A 38 -20.77 -4.34 -8.46
C ASN A 38 -19.54 -3.64 -9.03
N ALA A 39 -18.93 -2.73 -8.26
CA ALA A 39 -17.69 -2.07 -8.65
C ALA A 39 -16.56 -3.10 -8.82
N VAL A 40 -16.45 -4.08 -7.91
CA VAL A 40 -15.47 -5.18 -8.04
C VAL A 40 -15.73 -6.01 -9.29
N ALA A 41 -16.99 -6.33 -9.61
CA ALA A 41 -17.34 -7.07 -10.82
C ALA A 41 -17.05 -6.27 -12.11
N GLN A 42 -17.21 -4.95 -12.07
CA GLN A 42 -17.03 -4.07 -13.22
C GLN A 42 -15.56 -3.70 -13.48
N PHE A 43 -14.80 -3.41 -12.42
CA PHE A 43 -13.46 -2.84 -12.52
C PHE A 43 -12.35 -3.77 -12.01
N GLY A 44 -12.69 -4.78 -11.21
CA GLY A 44 -11.72 -5.65 -10.53
C GLY A 44 -11.18 -5.03 -9.23
N ALA A 45 -10.95 -5.88 -8.22
CA ALA A 45 -10.51 -5.43 -6.88
C ALA A 45 -9.14 -4.74 -6.89
N GLY A 46 -8.18 -5.22 -7.69
CA GLY A 46 -6.84 -4.62 -7.78
C GLY A 46 -6.87 -3.18 -8.30
N ASN A 47 -7.63 -2.93 -9.37
CA ASN A 47 -7.78 -1.58 -9.92
C ASN A 47 -8.46 -0.63 -8.92
N LEU A 48 -9.47 -1.11 -8.18
CA LEU A 48 -10.13 -0.30 -7.15
C LEU A 48 -9.18 0.05 -6.00
N ILE A 49 -8.35 -0.90 -5.55
CA ILE A 49 -7.36 -0.66 -4.50
C ILE A 49 -6.32 0.35 -4.94
N GLN A 50 -5.84 0.25 -6.19
CA GLN A 50 -4.92 1.21 -6.78
C GLN A 50 -5.55 2.60 -6.87
N TRP A 51 -6.79 2.72 -7.38
CA TRP A 51 -7.49 4.00 -7.49
C TRP A 51 -7.81 4.65 -6.16
N LEU A 52 -8.00 3.86 -5.10
CA LEU A 52 -8.27 4.36 -3.76
C LEU A 52 -6.98 4.72 -2.99
N GLY A 53 -5.79 4.59 -3.59
CA GLY A 53 -4.51 4.85 -2.92
C GLY A 53 -4.22 3.86 -1.78
N ILE A 54 -4.90 2.71 -1.76
CA ILE A 54 -4.78 1.73 -0.68
C ILE A 54 -3.53 0.87 -0.87
N GLU A 55 -3.05 0.77 -2.11
CA GLU A 55 -1.80 0.08 -2.43
C GLU A 55 -0.63 0.68 -1.66
N ARG A 56 0.16 -0.19 -1.03
CA ARG A 56 1.30 0.22 -0.23
C ARG A 56 2.58 -0.36 -0.77
N VAL A 57 3.56 0.52 -0.89
CA VAL A 57 4.85 0.22 -1.49
C VAL A 57 5.88 0.05 -0.37
N PRO A 58 6.67 -1.03 -0.39
CA PRO A 58 7.73 -1.24 0.60
C PRO A 58 8.73 -0.08 0.62
N VAL A 59 9.12 0.32 1.82
CA VAL A 59 10.22 1.23 2.08
C VAL A 59 11.43 0.42 2.51
N MET A 60 12.52 0.58 1.77
CA MET A 60 13.81 -0.04 2.01
C MET A 60 14.75 0.99 2.64
N HIS A 61 15.49 0.60 3.67
CA HIS A 61 16.57 1.39 4.24
C HIS A 61 17.75 0.46 4.54
N ARG A 62 18.94 0.80 4.01
CA ARG A 62 20.16 -0.01 4.14
C ARG A 62 19.96 -1.48 3.76
N GLY A 63 19.26 -1.70 2.64
CA GLY A 63 18.98 -3.04 2.10
C GLY A 63 17.94 -3.85 2.88
N ARG A 64 17.28 -3.28 3.88
CA ARG A 64 16.22 -3.95 4.66
C ARG A 64 14.89 -3.24 4.46
N ARG A 65 13.81 -4.01 4.37
CA ARG A 65 12.46 -3.47 4.45
C ARG A 65 12.22 -2.95 5.86
N VAL A 66 11.72 -1.72 5.99
CA VAL A 66 11.49 -1.04 7.28
C VAL A 66 10.06 -0.58 7.47
N GLY A 67 9.22 -0.71 6.45
CA GLY A 67 7.84 -0.24 6.48
C GLY A 67 7.27 -0.11 5.08
N THR A 68 6.20 0.69 4.96
CA THR A 68 5.52 0.95 3.70
C THR A 68 5.03 2.39 3.59
N LEU A 69 4.85 2.87 2.36
CA LEU A 69 4.21 4.15 2.01
C LEU A 69 3.05 3.93 1.03
N PRO A 70 2.06 4.82 0.94
CA PRO A 70 1.08 4.79 -0.15
C PRO A 70 1.76 4.77 -1.52
N ALA A 71 1.15 4.12 -2.50
CA ALA A 71 1.67 4.09 -3.87
C ALA A 71 1.72 5.49 -4.52
N ASP A 72 0.79 6.36 -4.14
CA ASP A 72 0.68 7.77 -4.54
C ASP A 72 1.41 8.74 -3.61
N PHE A 73 2.26 8.25 -2.71
CA PHE A 73 3.03 9.07 -1.79
C PHE A 73 3.88 10.12 -2.52
N GLU A 74 3.74 11.39 -2.11
CA GLU A 74 4.57 12.50 -2.58
C GLU A 74 5.55 12.97 -1.48
N PRO A 75 6.88 12.92 -1.73
CA PRO A 75 7.91 13.30 -0.74
C PRO A 75 7.83 14.73 -0.21
N LEU A 76 7.10 15.61 -0.90
CA LEU A 76 6.92 17.01 -0.51
C LEU A 76 6.13 17.18 0.80
N ASN A 77 5.39 16.15 1.23
CA ASN A 77 4.51 16.19 2.39
C ASN A 77 5.17 15.74 3.70
N ALA A 78 6.48 15.41 3.69
CA ALA A 78 7.17 14.86 4.84
C ALA A 78 8.04 15.89 5.57
N ARG A 79 7.75 16.12 6.86
CA ARG A 79 8.55 17.01 7.71
C ARG A 79 9.86 16.30 8.06
N ARG A 80 11.02 16.93 7.80
CA ARG A 80 12.39 16.38 8.02
C ARG A 80 12.86 15.33 7.01
N VAL A 81 12.11 15.08 5.95
CA VAL A 81 12.60 14.34 4.78
C VAL A 81 12.75 15.35 3.66
N CYS A 82 13.98 15.53 3.19
CA CYS A 82 14.24 16.41 2.07
C CYS A 82 13.95 15.68 0.75
N PRO A 83 13.63 16.42 -0.33
CA PRO A 83 13.63 15.86 -1.67
C PRO A 83 14.97 15.15 -1.94
N GLY A 84 14.91 13.87 -2.29
CA GLY A 84 16.08 13.01 -2.51
C GLY A 84 16.50 12.15 -1.33
N ASP A 85 15.97 12.34 -0.12
CA ASP A 85 16.20 11.43 1.01
C ASP A 85 15.39 10.13 0.89
N LEU A 86 14.31 10.16 0.10
CA LEU A 86 13.52 9.01 -0.29
C LEU A 86 13.37 9.01 -1.82
N LYS A 87 13.77 7.93 -2.47
CA LYS A 87 13.74 7.78 -3.93
C LYS A 87 12.92 6.58 -4.33
N ARG A 88 12.21 6.69 -5.45
CA ARG A 88 11.49 5.57 -6.04
C ARG A 88 12.45 4.76 -6.90
N GLU A 89 12.62 3.48 -6.59
CA GLU A 89 13.38 2.53 -7.39
C GLU A 89 12.49 1.34 -7.77
N GLY A 90 11.95 1.36 -8.99
CA GLY A 90 10.97 0.36 -9.44
C GLY A 90 9.76 0.30 -8.50
N ASP A 91 9.55 -0.87 -7.90
CA ASP A 91 8.40 -1.18 -7.05
C ASP A 91 8.65 -0.93 -5.56
N VAL A 92 9.73 -0.23 -5.20
CA VAL A 92 10.05 0.13 -3.80
C VAL A 92 10.45 1.59 -3.64
N TRP A 93 10.25 2.11 -2.43
CA TRP A 93 10.88 3.33 -1.98
C TRP A 93 12.20 3.00 -1.30
N VAL A 94 13.27 3.74 -1.60
CA VAL A 94 14.59 3.56 -1.00
C VAL A 94 14.95 4.83 -0.24
N ALA A 95 15.16 4.69 1.07
CA ALA A 95 15.66 5.73 1.93
C ALA A 95 17.19 5.80 1.85
N GLU A 96 17.71 7.02 1.70
CA GLU A 96 19.15 7.30 1.73
C GLU A 96 19.76 6.94 3.10
N GLU A 97 21.01 6.46 3.11
CA GLU A 97 21.65 5.94 4.33
C GLU A 97 21.79 6.96 5.48
N LYS A 98 21.85 8.25 5.11
CA LYS A 98 21.93 9.40 6.01
C LYS A 98 20.60 9.70 6.71
N LEU A 99 19.49 9.16 6.22
CA LEU A 99 18.18 9.35 6.83
C LEU A 99 18.10 8.44 8.07
N ALA A 100 18.05 9.05 9.26
CA ALA A 100 17.84 8.29 10.48
C ALA A 100 16.51 7.51 10.38
N PRO A 101 16.46 6.21 10.77
CA PRO A 101 15.24 5.41 10.67
C PRO A 101 14.04 6.08 11.37
N GLU A 102 14.25 6.74 12.50
CA GLU A 102 13.24 7.50 13.26
C GLU A 102 12.65 8.69 12.50
N ASN A 103 13.35 9.25 11.51
CA ASN A 103 12.80 10.32 10.69
C ASN A 103 11.72 9.80 9.72
N LEU A 104 11.72 8.49 9.41
CA LEU A 104 10.64 7.88 8.62
C LEU A 104 9.32 7.88 9.40
N ASP A 105 9.33 7.81 10.73
CA ASP A 105 8.11 7.90 11.54
C ASP A 105 7.47 9.29 11.49
N ALA A 106 8.21 10.31 11.05
CA ALA A 106 7.69 11.65 10.81
C ALA A 106 7.11 11.84 9.39
N VAL A 107 7.27 10.84 8.51
CA VAL A 107 6.66 10.83 7.18
C VAL A 107 5.18 10.52 7.33
N MET A 108 4.34 11.40 6.79
CA MET A 108 2.89 11.21 6.83
C MET A 108 2.52 9.90 6.12
N GLU A 109 1.63 9.14 6.75
CA GLU A 109 1.18 7.82 6.30
C GLU A 109 2.26 6.74 6.24
N PHE A 110 3.49 6.95 6.71
CA PHE A 110 4.46 5.86 6.85
C PHE A 110 3.98 4.85 7.91
N GLU A 111 3.97 3.57 7.53
CA GLU A 111 3.67 2.48 8.45
C GLU A 111 4.94 1.64 8.64
N ARG A 112 5.44 1.60 9.87
CA ARG A 112 6.64 0.84 10.25
C ARG A 112 6.33 -0.66 10.35
N ASP A 113 7.21 -1.49 9.79
CA ASP A 113 7.17 -2.94 10.01
C ASP A 113 7.58 -3.21 11.48
N ILE A 114 6.74 -3.93 12.23
CA ILE A 114 6.91 -4.24 13.67
C ILE A 114 7.75 -5.50 13.88
#